data_AF-A0A957A5L6-F1
#
_entry.id   AF-A0A957A5L6-F1
#
_cell.length_a   1.000
_cell.length_b   1.000
_cell.length_c   1.000
_cell.angle_alpha   90.00
_cell.angle_beta   90.00
_cell.angle_gamma   90.00
#
_symmetry.space_group_name_H-M   'P 1'
#
loop_
_entity.id
_entity.type
_entity.pdbx_description
1 polymer ?
#
loop_
_entity_poly.entity_id
_entity_poly.type
_entity_poly.pdbx_seq_one_letter_code
_entity_poly.pdbx_strand_id
1 'polypeptide(L)'
;MVTVERDVVYGTGSGRELRCDVFRPDGATRPTAAAILLHGGGWRRGSRATMYPRAEALAERGILAVCAEYRLTDEARWPAHLHDVKACLRWLRANASTYQVAPDQIALIGFSAGAHLALMAAGTPGDPRFSGDGG
;
A
#
# COMPACT_ATOMS: atom_id res chain seq x y z
N MET A 1 4.78 0.19 -21.57
CA MET A 1 3.89 -0.90 -21.12
C MET A 1 3.95 -0.89 -19.59
N VAL A 2 3.16 -1.68 -18.87
CA VAL A 2 3.19 -1.72 -17.40
C VAL A 2 3.58 -3.13 -16.99
N THR A 3 4.64 -3.25 -16.19
CA THR A 3 5.03 -4.54 -15.62
C THR A 3 4.34 -4.72 -14.28
N VAL A 4 3.64 -5.85 -14.08
CA VAL A 4 2.90 -6.14 -12.85
C VAL A 4 3.53 -7.32 -12.12
N GLU A 5 3.96 -7.07 -10.89
CA GLU A 5 4.41 -8.10 -9.94
C GLU A 5 3.28 -8.38 -8.94
N ARG A 6 2.82 -9.62 -8.85
CA ARG A 6 1.65 -9.99 -8.01
C ARG A 6 2.07 -10.75 -6.76
N ASP A 7 1.23 -10.67 -5.74
CA ASP A 7 1.35 -11.45 -4.50
C ASP A 7 2.67 -11.21 -3.73
N VAL A 8 3.22 -10.00 -3.85
CA VAL A 8 4.45 -9.60 -3.14
C VAL A 8 4.15 -9.48 -1.65
N VAL A 9 4.82 -10.28 -0.84
CA VAL A 9 4.67 -10.25 0.62
C VAL A 9 5.36 -9.01 1.17
N TYR A 10 4.60 -8.16 1.86
CA TYR A 10 5.13 -6.98 2.54
C TYR A 10 5.18 -7.13 4.07
N GLY A 11 4.54 -8.16 4.61
CA GLY A 11 4.53 -8.41 6.05
C GLY A 11 3.70 -9.62 6.43
N THR A 12 3.42 -9.76 7.73
CA THR A 12 2.57 -10.81 8.29
C THR A 12 1.62 -10.23 9.32
N GLY A 13 0.40 -10.74 9.38
CA GLY A 13 -0.62 -10.31 10.33
C GLY A 13 -1.64 -11.40 10.59
N SER A 14 -2.07 -11.57 11.85
CA SER A 14 -3.05 -12.60 12.24
C SER A 14 -2.72 -14.02 11.75
N GLY A 15 -1.42 -14.37 11.72
CA GLY A 15 -0.96 -15.71 11.33
C GLY A 15 -0.92 -15.97 9.82
N ARG A 16 -1.12 -14.96 8.98
CA ARG A 16 -0.97 -15.07 7.52
C ARG A 16 -0.05 -13.99 6.94
N GLU A 17 0.39 -14.21 5.71
CA GLU A 17 1.10 -13.20 4.92
C GLU A 17 0.17 -12.04 4.57
N LEU A 18 0.74 -10.84 4.56
CA LEU A 18 0.16 -9.64 4.01
C LEU A 18 0.83 -9.32 2.68
N ARG A 19 0.03 -9.21 1.62
CA ARG A 19 0.47 -9.13 0.23
C ARG A 19 0.01 -7.86 -0.50
N CYS A 20 0.80 -7.45 -1.48
CA CYS A 20 0.48 -6.37 -2.40
C CYS A 20 0.80 -6.76 -3.84
N ASP A 21 0.29 -5.98 -4.79
CA ASP A 21 0.68 -6.09 -6.19
C ASP A 21 1.28 -4.76 -6.65
N VAL A 22 2.41 -4.84 -7.33
CA VAL A 22 3.24 -3.70 -7.72
C VAL A 22 3.15 -3.50 -9.23
N PHE A 23 2.63 -2.34 -9.62
CA PHE A 23 2.48 -1.88 -10.99
C PHE A 23 3.62 -0.91 -11.29
N ARG A 24 4.58 -1.36 -12.09
CA ARG A 24 5.82 -0.63 -12.38
C ARG A 24 5.69 0.10 -13.72
N PRO A 25 6.04 1.39 -13.78
CA PRO A 25 6.22 2.05 -15.06
C PRO A 25 7.42 1.44 -15.80
N ASP A 26 7.26 1.13 -17.08
CA ASP A 26 8.40 0.69 -17.89
C ASP A 26 9.33 1.87 -18.20
N GLY A 27 10.64 1.57 -18.31
CA GLY A 27 11.62 2.54 -18.81
C GLY A 27 12.00 3.65 -17.84
N ALA A 28 11.72 3.49 -16.54
CA ALA A 28 12.19 4.42 -15.52
C ALA A 28 13.74 4.45 -15.47
N THR A 29 14.33 5.60 -15.81
CA THR A 29 15.79 5.83 -15.76
C THR A 29 16.26 6.47 -14.46
N ARG A 30 15.32 6.87 -13.60
CA ARG A 30 15.55 7.51 -12.31
C ARG A 30 14.45 7.10 -11.32
N PRO A 31 14.67 7.26 -10.00
CA PRO A 31 13.63 7.00 -9.02
C PRO A 31 12.33 7.78 -9.33
N THR A 32 11.20 7.09 -9.24
CA THR A 32 9.85 7.62 -9.51
C THR A 32 9.10 7.89 -8.21
N ALA A 33 8.09 8.76 -8.27
CA ALA A 33 7.11 8.83 -7.19
C ALA A 33 6.30 7.52 -7.15
N ALA A 34 5.74 7.20 -5.99
CA ALA A 34 4.88 6.04 -5.82
C ALA A 34 3.53 6.38 -5.17
N ALA A 35 2.55 5.51 -5.38
CA ALA A 35 1.24 5.57 -4.74
C ALA A 35 0.87 4.20 -4.17
N ILE A 36 0.50 4.15 -2.88
CA ILE A 36 -0.13 2.98 -2.27
C ILE A 36 -1.65 3.15 -2.34
N LEU A 37 -2.33 2.21 -2.99
CA LEU A 37 -3.75 2.23 -3.24
C LEU A 37 -4.49 1.29 -2.26
N LEU A 38 -5.49 1.85 -1.59
CA LEU A 38 -6.24 1.20 -0.51
C LEU A 38 -7.72 1.08 -0.89
N HIS A 39 -8.22 -0.15 -0.96
CA HIS A 39 -9.60 -0.41 -1.32
C HIS A 39 -10.59 0.06 -0.24
N GLY A 40 -11.85 0.31 -0.63
CA GLY A 40 -12.96 0.56 0.28
C GLY A 40 -13.61 -0.74 0.78
N GLY A 41 -14.76 -0.64 1.46
CA GLY A 41 -15.51 -1.82 1.93
C GLY A 41 -15.79 -1.86 3.43
N GLY A 42 -15.72 -0.70 4.11
CA GLY A 42 -16.07 -0.59 5.53
C GLY A 42 -15.23 -1.49 6.44
N TRP A 43 -13.97 -1.75 6.06
CA TRP A 43 -13.02 -2.64 6.75
C TRP A 43 -13.46 -4.10 6.88
N ARG A 44 -14.63 -4.46 6.34
CA ARG A 44 -15.26 -5.79 6.47
C ARG A 44 -15.13 -6.65 5.22
N ARG A 45 -14.80 -6.02 4.09
CA ARG A 45 -14.70 -6.66 2.78
C ARG A 45 -13.83 -5.82 1.86
N GLY A 46 -13.55 -6.39 0.70
CA GLY A 46 -12.86 -5.74 -0.40
C GLY A 46 -11.60 -6.50 -0.77
N SER A 47 -10.93 -6.02 -1.81
CA SER A 47 -9.72 -6.62 -2.31
C SER A 47 -8.87 -5.56 -3.00
N ARG A 48 -7.55 -5.70 -2.87
CA ARG A 48 -6.55 -4.88 -3.58
C ARG A 48 -6.76 -4.88 -5.11
N ALA A 49 -7.33 -5.94 -5.68
CA ALA A 49 -7.67 -6.03 -7.10
C ALA A 49 -8.66 -4.95 -7.58
N THR A 50 -9.52 -4.44 -6.70
CA THR A 50 -10.47 -3.37 -7.04
C THR A 50 -9.77 -2.05 -7.41
N MET A 51 -8.50 -1.90 -7.02
CA MET A 51 -7.68 -0.72 -7.28
C MET A 51 -6.86 -0.83 -8.58
N TYR A 52 -6.80 -1.99 -9.24
CA TYR A 52 -5.96 -2.21 -10.43
C TYR A 52 -6.17 -1.19 -11.54
N PRO A 53 -7.41 -0.80 -11.93
CA PRO A 53 -7.58 0.20 -13.00
C PRO A 53 -6.93 1.55 -12.67
N ARG A 54 -6.86 1.91 -11.37
CA ARG A 54 -6.20 3.15 -10.92
C ARG A 54 -4.68 2.97 -10.88
N ALA A 55 -4.21 1.79 -10.47
CA ALA A 55 -2.80 1.46 -10.44
C ALA A 55 -2.18 1.43 -11.85
N GLU A 56 -2.86 0.80 -12.81
CA GLU A 56 -2.47 0.79 -14.22
C GLU A 56 -2.38 2.22 -14.76
N ALA A 57 -3.42 3.04 -14.55
CA ALA A 57 -3.43 4.42 -15.01
C ALA A 57 -2.29 5.27 -14.40
N LEU A 58 -1.90 5.02 -13.15
CA LEU A 58 -0.76 5.69 -12.52
C LEU A 58 0.58 5.20 -13.09
N ALA A 59 0.74 3.90 -13.27
CA ALA A 59 1.94 3.29 -13.83
C ALA A 59 2.17 3.73 -15.29
N GLU A 60 1.12 3.84 -16.10
CA GLU A 60 1.19 4.40 -17.45
C GLU A 60 1.69 5.87 -17.47
N ARG A 61 1.52 6.59 -16.36
CA ARG A 61 1.96 7.98 -16.20
C ARG A 61 3.30 8.11 -15.50
N GLY A 62 4.03 7.01 -15.32
CA GLY A 62 5.37 7.03 -14.70
C GLY A 62 5.36 7.03 -13.17
N ILE A 63 4.24 6.73 -12.53
CA ILE A 63 4.12 6.62 -11.06
C ILE A 63 4.00 5.16 -10.68
N LEU A 64 4.92 4.63 -9.88
CA LEU A 64 4.81 3.28 -9.38
C LEU A 64 3.58 3.14 -8.48
N ALA A 65 2.74 2.14 -8.71
CA ALA A 65 1.52 1.94 -7.95
C ALA A 65 1.56 0.60 -7.20
N VAL A 66 1.21 0.63 -5.92
CA VAL A 66 1.14 -0.56 -5.05
C VAL A 66 -0.30 -0.74 -4.59
N CYS A 67 -0.98 -1.79 -5.03
CA CYS A 67 -2.28 -2.16 -4.51
C CYS A 67 -2.07 -3.04 -3.27
N ALA A 68 -2.31 -2.49 -2.08
CA ALA A 68 -2.05 -3.19 -0.82
C ALA A 68 -3.33 -3.81 -0.26
N GLU A 69 -3.23 -5.04 0.26
CA GLU A 69 -4.24 -5.54 1.18
C GLU A 69 -4.00 -5.02 2.60
N TYR A 70 -4.99 -5.21 3.46
CA TYR A 70 -4.90 -5.02 4.89
C TYR A 70 -5.89 -5.99 5.56
N ARG A 71 -5.63 -6.41 6.80
CA ARG A 71 -6.54 -7.30 7.52
C ARG A 71 -7.94 -6.70 7.62
N LEU A 72 -8.96 -7.52 7.44
CA LEU A 72 -10.36 -7.11 7.61
C LEU A 72 -10.83 -7.30 9.07
N THR A 73 -11.99 -6.76 9.42
CA THR A 73 -12.48 -6.73 10.82
C THR A 73 -12.82 -8.09 11.42
N ASP A 74 -13.04 -9.09 10.58
CA ASP A 74 -13.17 -10.51 10.96
C ASP A 74 -11.82 -11.15 11.28
N GLU A 75 -10.72 -10.62 10.75
CA GLU A 75 -9.35 -11.07 11.02
C GLU A 75 -8.71 -10.35 12.22
N ALA A 76 -8.97 -9.05 12.38
CA ALA A 76 -8.39 -8.24 13.45
C ALA A 76 -9.21 -6.98 13.75
N ARG A 77 -9.13 -6.52 15.01
CA ARG A 77 -9.76 -5.26 15.44
C ARG A 77 -8.87 -4.06 15.12
N TRP A 78 -9.49 -2.89 15.01
CA TRP A 78 -8.77 -1.61 14.98
C TRP A 78 -7.76 -1.52 16.14
N PRO A 79 -6.53 -1.01 15.93
CA PRO A 79 -5.99 -0.35 14.73
C PRO A 79 -5.22 -1.26 13.75
N ALA A 80 -5.46 -2.59 13.73
CA ALA A 80 -4.72 -3.52 12.87
C ALA A 80 -4.69 -3.12 11.39
N HIS A 81 -5.81 -2.67 10.83
CA HIS A 81 -5.91 -2.18 9.45
C HIS A 81 -4.91 -1.06 9.15
N LEU A 82 -4.76 -0.12 10.10
CA LEU A 82 -3.84 1.00 9.97
C LEU A 82 -2.39 0.55 10.11
N HIS A 83 -2.12 -0.41 11.01
CA HIS A 83 -0.80 -1.00 11.15
C HIS A 83 -0.33 -1.65 9.86
N ASP A 84 -1.22 -2.37 9.17
CA ASP A 84 -0.91 -3.02 7.90
C ASP A 84 -0.61 -2.02 6.79
N VAL A 85 -1.37 -0.91 6.71
CA VAL A 85 -1.08 0.18 5.77
C VAL A 85 0.27 0.83 6.04
N LYS A 86 0.60 1.08 7.32
CA LYS A 86 1.92 1.63 7.69
C LYS A 86 3.05 0.63 7.48
N ALA A 87 2.79 -0.67 7.64
CA ALA A 87 3.73 -1.73 7.31
C ALA A 87 4.04 -1.75 5.80
N CYS A 88 3.01 -1.67 4.94
CA CYS A 88 3.22 -1.58 3.49
C CYS A 88 4.02 -0.32 3.10
N LEU A 89 3.77 0.82 3.76
CA LEU A 89 4.57 2.04 3.57
C LEU A 89 6.04 1.86 3.98
N ARG A 90 6.31 1.24 5.14
CA ARG A 90 7.68 0.92 5.58
C ARG A 90 8.37 -0.02 4.61
N TRP A 91 7.68 -1.10 4.22
CA TRP A 91 8.18 -2.06 3.25
C TRP A 91 8.54 -1.40 1.92
N LEU A 92 7.69 -0.52 1.38
CA LEU A 92 7.98 0.16 0.12
C LEU A 92 9.19 1.10 0.24
N ARG A 93 9.34 1.79 1.38
CA ARG A 93 10.54 2.59 1.66
C ARG A 93 11.79 1.74 1.78
N ALA A 94 11.72 0.60 2.47
CA ALA A 94 12.84 -0.33 2.62
C ALA A 94 13.26 -0.94 1.27
N ASN A 95 12.31 -1.09 0.34
CA ASN A 95 12.55 -1.64 -1.00
C ASN A 95 12.65 -0.56 -2.10
N ALA A 96 12.84 0.71 -1.72
CA ALA A 96 12.86 1.83 -2.65
C ALA A 96 13.94 1.70 -3.74
N SER A 97 15.10 1.13 -3.41
CA SER A 97 16.17 0.84 -4.38
C SER A 97 15.75 -0.22 -5.41
N THR A 98 15.17 -1.33 -4.96
CA THR A 98 14.66 -2.44 -5.79
C THR A 98 13.60 -1.97 -6.78
N TYR A 99 12.71 -1.11 -6.32
CA TYR A 99 11.59 -0.60 -7.12
C TYR A 99 11.88 0.71 -7.83
N GLN A 100 13.07 1.30 -7.65
CA GLN A 100 13.42 2.63 -8.16
C GLN A 100 12.35 3.68 -7.80
N VAL A 101 12.05 3.78 -6.51
CA VAL A 101 11.10 4.74 -5.94
C VAL A 101 11.86 5.78 -5.13
N ALA A 102 11.43 7.03 -5.19
CA ALA A 102 11.87 8.06 -4.26
C ALA A 102 11.13 7.87 -2.92
N PRO A 103 11.82 7.48 -1.82
CA PRO A 103 11.17 7.05 -0.57
C PRO A 103 10.43 8.17 0.19
N ASP A 104 10.71 9.42 -0.18
CA ASP A 104 10.07 10.65 0.29
C ASP A 104 8.89 11.10 -0.59
N GLN A 105 8.67 10.46 -1.74
CA GLN A 105 7.60 10.77 -2.70
C GLN A 105 6.57 9.64 -2.82
N ILE A 106 5.99 9.26 -1.69
CA ILE A 106 4.97 8.20 -1.61
C ILE A 106 3.63 8.80 -1.19
N ALA A 107 2.62 8.69 -2.06
CA ALA A 107 1.25 9.06 -1.78
C ALA A 107 0.43 7.86 -1.27
N LEU A 108 -0.56 8.13 -0.40
CA LEU A 108 -1.58 7.15 -0.03
C LEU A 108 -2.90 7.55 -0.70
N ILE A 109 -3.49 6.65 -1.48
CA ILE A 109 -4.73 6.90 -2.20
C ILE A 109 -5.75 5.83 -1.80
N GLY A 110 -6.96 6.24 -1.44
CA GLY A 110 -8.01 5.29 -1.11
C GLY A 110 -9.40 5.86 -1.28
N PHE A 111 -10.40 4.99 -1.18
CA PHE A 111 -11.82 5.36 -1.20
C PHE A 111 -12.55 4.79 0.02
N SER A 112 -13.48 5.56 0.60
CA SER A 112 -14.28 5.16 1.77
C SER A 112 -13.38 4.67 2.94
N ALA A 113 -13.49 3.41 3.36
CA ALA A 113 -12.61 2.83 4.39
C ALA A 113 -11.11 2.96 4.06
N GLY A 114 -10.72 2.82 2.78
CA GLY A 114 -9.35 3.03 2.34
C GLY A 114 -8.92 4.49 2.42
N ALA A 115 -9.82 5.44 2.14
CA ALA A 115 -9.55 6.87 2.30
C ALA A 115 -9.34 7.24 3.78
N HIS A 116 -10.18 6.68 4.66
CA HIS A 116 -9.99 6.81 6.10
C HIS A 116 -8.63 6.29 6.53
N LEU A 117 -8.20 5.11 6.08
CA LEU A 117 -6.87 4.57 6.41
C LEU A 117 -5.73 5.43 5.86
N ALA A 118 -5.84 5.93 4.63
CA ALA A 118 -4.86 6.84 4.03
C ALA A 118 -4.70 8.12 4.87
N LEU A 119 -5.81 8.76 5.25
CA LEU A 119 -5.80 9.97 6.08
C LEU A 119 -5.27 9.70 7.48
N MET A 120 -5.67 8.59 8.11
CA MET A 120 -5.16 8.21 9.43
C MET A 120 -3.65 7.95 9.40
N ALA A 121 -3.13 7.29 8.37
CA ALA A 121 -1.70 7.03 8.24
C ALA A 121 -0.92 8.34 8.04
N ALA A 122 -1.40 9.23 7.18
CA ALA A 122 -0.78 10.53 6.93
C ALA A 122 -0.85 11.48 8.15
N GLY A 123 -1.95 11.42 8.92
CA GLY A 123 -2.19 12.29 10.07
C GLY A 123 -1.59 11.82 11.39
N THR A 124 -1.02 10.61 11.45
CA THR A 124 -0.44 10.04 12.69
C THR A 124 1.02 9.58 12.55
N PRO A 125 1.92 10.37 11.91
CA PRO A 125 3.32 10.00 11.81
C PRO A 125 3.96 9.97 13.21
N GLY A 126 4.66 8.89 13.54
CA GLY A 126 5.36 8.74 14.83
C GLY A 126 4.47 8.56 16.07
N ASP A 127 3.14 8.51 15.92
CA ASP A 127 2.24 8.24 17.06
C ASP A 127 2.34 6.76 17.46
N PRO A 128 2.87 6.45 18.66
CA PRO A 128 3.12 5.07 19.09
C PRO A 128 1.86 4.23 19.18
N ARG A 129 0.68 4.85 19.35
CA ARG A 129 -0.61 4.14 19.39
C ARG A 129 -1.01 3.52 18.05
N PHE A 130 -0.43 4.03 16.96
CA PHE A 130 -0.83 3.72 15.60
C PHE A 130 0.34 3.25 14.73
N SER A 131 1.53 3.02 15.27
CA SER A 131 2.73 2.70 14.47
C SER A 131 2.68 1.30 13.86
N GLY A 132 2.16 0.32 14.61
CA GLY A 132 2.39 -1.10 14.31
C GLY A 132 3.87 -1.47 14.35
N ASP A 133 4.17 -2.75 14.17
CA ASP A 133 5.52 -3.35 14.28
C ASP A 133 5.98 -4.07 12.99
N GLY A 134 5.07 -4.40 12.07
CA GLY A 134 5.41 -5.11 10.83
C GLY A 134 5.92 -4.22 9.68
N GLY A 135 6.46 -4.85 8.63
CA GLY A 135 6.94 -4.16 7.42
C GLY A 135 8.36 -3.62 7.49
#